data_AF-A0A7S1QIQ0-F1
#
_entry.id   AF-A0A7S1QIQ0-F1
#
_cell.length_a   1.000
_cell.length_b   1.000
_cell.length_c   1.000
_cell.angle_alpha   90.00
_cell.angle_beta   90.00
_cell.angle_gamma   90.00
#
_symmetry.space_group_name_H-M   'P 1'
#
loop_
_entity.id
_entity.type
_entity.pdbx_description
1 polymer ?
#
loop_
_entity_poly.entity_id
_entity_poly.type
_entity_poly.pdbx_seq_one_letter_code
_entity_poly.pdbx_strand_id
1 'polypeptide(L)'
;MYARMALLLVVLGRAGEHARAAAATMGSANAARAVDLSVSVLGHTFANPLMNAAGVCCSTVDELDSLIASASGSLITKSCTAQQRDGNPAPRFKPLPLGSINSMGLPNEGFEYYADFVTARAGAVAKPIFFSISGMTMADSASMAEKLAAHPKVEHVLLELNLSCPNVPGKPQIGYDMVDMRRYLE
;
A
#
# COMPACT_ATOMS: atom_id res chain seq x y z
N MET A 1 -8.20 13.09 21.41
CA MET A 1 -7.40 13.27 20.18
C MET A 1 -7.56 11.99 19.36
N TYR A 2 -8.48 12.01 18.39
CA TYR A 2 -8.95 10.79 17.70
C TYR A 2 -7.93 10.35 16.63
N ALA A 3 -7.37 9.15 16.77
CA ALA A 3 -6.72 8.47 15.65
C ALA A 3 -7.83 8.04 14.67
N ARG A 4 -7.79 8.54 13.43
CA ARG A 4 -8.76 8.23 12.37
C ARG A 4 -8.03 7.58 11.19
N MET A 5 -8.70 6.60 10.59
CA MET A 5 -8.25 5.80 9.43
C MET A 5 -7.67 6.66 8.31
N ALA A 6 -6.55 6.22 7.75
CA ALA A 6 -6.03 6.71 6.48
C ALA A 6 -7.04 6.37 5.36
N LEU A 7 -7.47 7.39 4.63
CA LEU A 7 -8.30 7.26 3.43
C LEU A 7 -7.38 6.89 2.26
N LEU A 8 -7.63 5.74 1.64
CA LEU A 8 -6.98 5.31 0.41
C LEU A 8 -7.50 6.16 -0.76
N LEU A 9 -6.65 7.00 -1.36
CA LEU A 9 -6.93 7.68 -2.63
C LEU A 9 -6.23 6.91 -3.75
N VAL A 10 -6.97 6.10 -4.49
CA VAL A 10 -6.48 5.48 -5.74
C VAL A 10 -6.65 6.49 -6.87
N VAL A 11 -5.55 6.98 -7.44
CA VAL A 11 -5.57 7.77 -8.68
C VAL A 11 -5.76 6.83 -9.86
N LEU A 12 -6.95 6.84 -10.46
CA LEU A 12 -7.28 6.00 -11.61
C LEU A 12 -6.76 6.65 -12.90
N GLY A 13 -5.61 6.18 -13.39
CA GLY A 13 -5.20 6.37 -14.79
C GLY A 13 -6.08 5.52 -15.71
N ARG A 14 -6.55 6.09 -16.83
CA ARG A 14 -7.40 5.39 -17.82
C ARG A 14 -6.64 4.20 -18.43
N ALA A 15 -7.04 2.99 -18.09
CA ALA A 15 -6.62 1.77 -18.78
C ALA A 15 -7.64 1.44 -19.89
N GLY A 16 -7.14 1.35 -21.12
CA GLY A 16 -7.91 0.96 -22.31
C GLY A 16 -8.41 -0.48 -22.23
N GLU A 17 -9.49 -0.72 -22.96
CA GLU A 17 -10.18 -2.00 -23.11
C GLU A 17 -9.25 -3.11 -23.61
N HIS A 18 -8.87 -4.09 -22.78
CA HIS A 18 -8.52 -5.43 -23.26
C HIS A 18 -8.58 -6.48 -22.13
N ALA A 19 -9.65 -7.28 -22.08
CA ALA A 19 -9.61 -8.64 -21.57
C ALA A 19 -10.74 -9.47 -22.21
N ARG A 20 -10.39 -10.34 -23.17
CA ARG A 20 -11.30 -11.32 -23.76
C ARG A 20 -11.28 -12.63 -22.96
N ALA A 21 -12.49 -13.11 -22.70
CA ALA A 21 -12.99 -14.49 -22.65
C ALA A 21 -12.17 -15.58 -21.95
N ALA A 22 -12.71 -16.07 -20.82
CA ALA A 22 -12.49 -17.44 -20.36
C ALA A 22 -13.71 -18.30 -20.77
N ALA A 23 -13.50 -19.25 -21.67
CA ALA A 23 -14.42 -20.33 -21.95
C ALA A 23 -13.94 -21.59 -21.20
N ALA A 24 -14.83 -22.26 -20.47
CA ALA A 24 -14.71 -23.69 -20.16
C ALA A 24 -16.00 -24.26 -19.52
N THR A 25 -16.67 -25.11 -20.31
CA THR A 25 -17.27 -26.43 -19.96
C THR A 25 -18.30 -26.54 -18.83
N MET A 26 -19.51 -26.97 -19.23
CA MET A 26 -20.54 -27.55 -18.36
C MET A 26 -20.08 -28.92 -17.83
N GLY A 27 -20.14 -29.12 -16.51
CA GLY A 27 -19.93 -30.41 -15.88
C GLY A 27 -20.27 -30.40 -14.38
N SER A 28 -21.28 -31.20 -14.02
CA SER A 28 -21.68 -31.66 -12.67
C SER A 28 -22.24 -30.63 -11.67
N ALA A 29 -23.56 -30.70 -11.49
CA ALA A 29 -24.28 -30.03 -10.41
C ALA A 29 -23.96 -30.70 -9.05
N ASN A 30 -23.95 -29.87 -8.01
CA ASN A 30 -23.94 -30.22 -6.58
C ASN A 30 -22.59 -30.22 -5.81
N ALA A 31 -21.68 -29.32 -6.16
CA ALA A 31 -20.82 -28.69 -5.14
C ALA A 31 -21.47 -27.37 -4.73
N ALA A 32 -21.55 -27.08 -3.43
CA ALA A 32 -21.91 -25.74 -2.96
C ALA A 32 -21.05 -24.74 -3.73
N ARG A 33 -21.67 -23.89 -4.55
CA ARG A 33 -20.95 -23.00 -5.48
C ARG A 33 -20.09 -22.08 -4.64
N ALA A 34 -18.79 -22.36 -4.59
CA ALA A 34 -17.85 -21.57 -3.81
C ALA A 34 -17.98 -20.10 -4.23
N VAL A 35 -18.16 -19.22 -3.26
CA VAL A 35 -18.23 -17.78 -3.52
C VAL A 35 -16.85 -17.34 -4.00
N ASP A 36 -16.78 -16.82 -5.22
CA ASP A 36 -15.57 -16.22 -5.76
C ASP A 36 -15.39 -14.83 -5.14
N LEU A 37 -14.25 -14.63 -4.48
CA LEU A 37 -13.88 -13.34 -3.88
C LEU A 37 -12.91 -12.54 -4.74
N SER A 38 -12.55 -13.03 -5.93
CA SER A 38 -11.56 -12.36 -6.77
C SER A 38 -12.00 -10.95 -7.19
N VAL A 39 -11.03 -10.06 -7.33
CA VAL A 39 -11.25 -8.65 -7.69
C VAL A 39 -10.28 -8.26 -8.80
N SER A 40 -10.75 -7.52 -9.81
CA SER A 40 -9.90 -6.95 -10.86
C SER A 40 -9.90 -5.41 -10.75
N VAL A 41 -8.75 -4.83 -10.42
CA VAL A 41 -8.57 -3.37 -10.21
C VAL A 41 -7.19 -2.95 -10.72
N LEU A 42 -7.09 -1.76 -11.32
CA LEU A 42 -5.82 -1.19 -11.84
C LEU A 42 -5.08 -2.11 -12.83
N GLY A 43 -5.78 -2.96 -13.58
CA GLY A 43 -5.17 -3.93 -14.50
C GLY A 43 -4.63 -5.19 -13.84
N HIS A 44 -4.81 -5.35 -12.53
CA HIS A 44 -4.37 -6.53 -11.78
C HIS A 44 -5.56 -7.35 -11.30
N THR A 45 -5.34 -8.66 -11.16
CA THR A 45 -6.30 -9.59 -10.54
C THR A 45 -5.80 -9.99 -9.16
N PHE A 46 -6.68 -9.88 -8.17
CA PHE A 46 -6.46 -10.22 -6.78
C PHE A 46 -7.31 -11.43 -6.43
N ALA A 47 -6.73 -12.40 -5.70
CA ALA A 47 -7.45 -13.61 -5.30
C ALA A 47 -8.63 -13.33 -4.34
N ASN A 48 -8.56 -12.22 -3.59
CA ASN A 48 -9.58 -11.72 -2.68
C ASN A 48 -9.32 -10.22 -2.37
N PRO A 49 -10.27 -9.47 -1.80
CA PRO A 49 -10.10 -8.03 -1.54
C PRO A 49 -9.27 -7.70 -0.29
N LEU A 50 -8.68 -8.69 0.38
CA LEU A 50 -8.02 -8.48 1.66
C LEU A 50 -6.53 -8.20 1.49
N MET A 51 -6.03 -7.25 2.27
CA MET A 51 -4.62 -6.90 2.42
C MET A 51 -4.38 -6.27 3.79
N ASN A 52 -3.12 -6.12 4.21
CA ASN A 52 -2.78 -5.36 5.42
C ASN A 52 -3.05 -3.87 5.21
N ALA A 53 -3.21 -3.12 6.31
CA ALA A 53 -3.15 -1.66 6.28
C ALA A 53 -1.68 -1.21 6.33
N ALA A 54 -1.33 -0.14 5.59
CA ALA A 54 0.00 0.42 5.60
C ALA A 54 0.46 0.75 7.03
N GLY A 55 1.58 0.15 7.43
CA GLY A 55 2.15 0.26 8.76
C GLY A 55 1.76 -0.82 9.78
N VAL A 56 1.02 -1.85 9.37
CA VAL A 56 0.75 -3.04 10.19
C VAL A 56 1.41 -4.25 9.53
N CYS A 57 2.35 -4.88 10.25
CA CYS A 57 3.08 -6.08 9.81
C CYS A 57 3.71 -5.95 8.41
N CYS A 58 4.36 -4.83 8.12
CA CYS A 58 4.89 -4.54 6.78
C CYS A 58 6.11 -3.61 6.81
N SER A 59 6.82 -3.56 7.93
CA SER A 59 7.98 -2.69 8.14
C SER A 59 9.29 -3.38 7.78
N THR A 60 9.37 -4.71 7.96
CA THR A 60 10.58 -5.53 7.70
C THR A 60 10.36 -6.53 6.58
N VAL A 61 11.45 -7.03 5.97
CA VAL A 61 11.42 -8.11 4.98
C VAL A 61 10.67 -9.34 5.50
N ASP A 62 10.95 -9.78 6.73
CA ASP A 62 10.31 -10.97 7.31
C ASP A 62 8.79 -10.82 7.45
N GLU A 63 8.32 -9.63 7.86
CA GLU A 63 6.90 -9.32 7.92
C GLU A 63 6.25 -9.32 6.52
N LEU A 64 6.93 -8.72 5.54
CA LEU A 64 6.44 -8.65 4.17
C LEU A 64 6.44 -10.01 3.47
N ASP A 65 7.45 -10.85 3.69
CA ASP A 65 7.51 -12.23 3.20
C ASP A 65 6.41 -13.08 3.86
N SER A 66 6.10 -12.84 5.14
CA SER A 66 4.96 -13.45 5.82
C SER A 66 3.62 -13.05 5.18
N LEU A 67 3.46 -11.78 4.76
CA LEU A 67 2.28 -11.33 4.03
C LEU A 67 2.18 -11.95 2.63
N ILE A 68 3.30 -12.10 1.92
CA ILE A 68 3.36 -12.83 0.64
C ILE A 68 2.87 -14.26 0.82
N ALA A 69 3.33 -14.96 1.85
CA ALA A 69 2.94 -16.34 2.14
C ALA A 69 1.52 -16.51 2.69
N SER A 70 0.86 -15.42 3.13
CA SER A 70 -0.47 -15.46 3.72
C SER A 70 -1.59 -15.77 2.71
N ALA A 71 -2.85 -15.81 3.15
CA ALA A 71 -4.02 -15.94 2.27
C ALA A 71 -4.51 -14.60 1.68
N SER A 72 -3.88 -13.46 1.99
CA SER A 72 -4.29 -12.15 1.46
C SER A 72 -4.21 -12.09 -0.06
N GLY A 73 -5.12 -11.33 -0.70
CA GLY A 73 -5.07 -11.09 -2.14
C GLY A 73 -3.93 -10.16 -2.55
N SER A 74 -3.49 -9.30 -1.64
CA SER A 74 -2.37 -8.37 -1.82
C SER A 74 -1.65 -8.08 -0.50
N LEU A 75 -0.65 -7.21 -0.56
CA LEU A 75 0.02 -6.60 0.57
C LEU A 75 0.42 -5.16 0.22
N ILE A 76 0.66 -4.35 1.24
CA ILE A 76 1.23 -3.01 1.11
C ILE A 76 2.43 -2.84 2.03
N THR A 77 3.47 -2.17 1.53
CA THR A 77 4.64 -1.81 2.33
C THR A 77 4.30 -0.76 3.40
N LYS A 78 5.18 -0.63 4.40
CA LYS A 78 5.13 0.51 5.32
C LYS A 78 5.27 1.81 4.51
N SER A 79 4.40 2.79 4.77
CA SER A 79 4.57 4.15 4.23
C SER A 79 5.98 4.65 4.53
N CYS A 80 6.78 4.85 3.49
CA CYS A 80 8.19 5.19 3.61
C CYS A 80 8.48 6.66 3.31
N THR A 81 9.56 7.15 3.89
CA THR A 81 10.19 8.42 3.54
C THR A 81 11.42 8.19 2.68
N ALA A 82 11.96 9.25 2.08
CA ALA A 82 13.19 9.15 1.28
C ALA A 82 14.35 8.52 2.07
N GLN A 83 14.42 8.81 3.38
CA GLN A 83 15.42 8.28 4.31
C GLN A 83 14.74 7.53 5.45
N GLN A 84 15.49 6.66 6.12
CA GLN A 84 15.05 5.93 7.32
C GLN A 84 14.59 6.90 8.42
N ARG A 85 13.62 6.45 9.22
CA ARG A 85 13.12 7.16 10.38
C ARG A 85 12.93 6.21 11.55
N ASP A 86 13.36 6.64 12.73
CA ASP A 86 13.14 5.90 13.97
C ASP A 86 11.70 6.01 14.48
N GLY A 87 10.97 7.06 14.07
CA GLY A 87 9.63 7.37 14.55
C GLY A 87 9.62 8.17 15.86
N ASN A 88 8.46 8.24 16.51
CA ASN A 88 8.28 8.92 17.80
C ASN A 88 8.82 8.05 18.96
N PRO A 89 9.14 8.63 20.13
CA PRO A 89 9.51 7.87 21.33
C PRO A 89 8.42 6.88 21.77
N ALA A 90 8.82 5.77 22.39
CA ALA A 90 7.89 4.81 23.00
C ALA A 90 7.38 5.31 24.37
N PRO A 91 6.18 4.89 24.82
CA PRO A 91 5.21 4.03 24.14
C PRO A 91 4.44 4.79 23.04
N ARG A 92 4.35 4.18 21.85
CA ARG A 92 3.77 4.80 20.64
C ARG A 92 2.65 4.00 19.98
N PHE A 93 2.32 2.85 20.55
CA PHE A 93 1.20 2.00 20.18
C PHE A 93 0.59 1.39 21.44
N LYS A 94 -0.74 1.36 21.51
CA LYS A 94 -1.48 0.74 22.62
C LYS A 94 -2.73 0.03 22.08
N PRO A 95 -2.83 -1.30 22.24
CA PRO A 95 -4.09 -2.01 22.02
C PRO A 95 -5.08 -1.67 23.15
N LEU A 96 -6.35 -1.63 22.80
CA LEU A 96 -7.50 -1.29 23.64
C LEU A 96 -8.61 -2.34 23.41
N PRO A 97 -9.56 -2.51 24.34
CA PRO A 97 -10.65 -3.48 24.17
C PRO A 97 -11.48 -3.28 22.88
N LEU A 98 -11.58 -2.03 22.39
CA LEU A 98 -12.36 -1.67 21.20
C LEU A 98 -11.49 -1.27 19.99
N GLY A 99 -10.16 -1.51 20.03
CA GLY A 99 -9.27 -1.16 18.92
C GLY A 99 -7.84 -0.86 19.36
N SER A 100 -7.25 0.19 18.81
CA SER A 100 -5.91 0.65 19.21
C SER A 100 -5.75 2.15 19.03
N ILE A 101 -4.75 2.72 19.70
CA ILE A 101 -4.27 4.08 19.46
C ILE A 101 -2.77 4.03 19.17
N ASN A 102 -2.31 4.85 18.23
CA ASN A 102 -0.91 4.95 17.90
C ASN A 102 -0.50 6.39 17.59
N SER A 103 0.76 6.69 17.86
CA SER A 103 1.46 7.87 17.36
C SER A 103 2.87 7.43 16.95
N MET A 104 2.95 6.57 15.92
CA MET A 104 4.21 5.90 15.56
C MET A 104 5.31 6.88 15.13
N GLY A 105 4.96 8.02 14.51
CA GLY A 105 5.93 8.98 13.98
C GLY A 105 6.57 8.59 12.64
N LEU A 106 5.91 7.69 11.90
CA LEU A 106 6.37 7.14 10.61
C LEU A 106 7.74 6.42 10.69
N PRO A 107 7.92 5.43 11.59
CA PRO A 107 9.13 4.62 11.63
C PRO A 107 9.18 3.72 10.40
N ASN A 108 10.25 3.78 9.64
CA ASN A 108 10.41 3.06 8.38
C ASN A 108 11.90 2.99 7.99
N GLU A 109 12.27 1.99 7.18
CA GLU A 109 13.64 1.73 6.76
C GLU A 109 14.10 2.57 5.54
N GLY A 110 13.30 3.54 5.11
CA GLY A 110 13.59 4.39 3.96
C GLY A 110 13.17 3.78 2.61
N PHE A 111 13.04 4.63 1.60
CA PHE A 111 12.53 4.26 0.28
C PHE A 111 13.29 3.11 -0.37
N GLU A 112 14.62 3.18 -0.39
CA GLU A 112 15.47 2.21 -1.09
C GLU A 112 15.28 0.78 -0.51
N TYR A 113 15.13 0.65 0.81
CA TYR A 113 14.86 -0.66 1.45
C TYR A 113 13.60 -1.34 0.91
N TYR A 114 12.49 -0.59 0.83
CA TYR A 114 11.24 -1.14 0.31
C TYR A 114 11.30 -1.32 -1.20
N ALA A 115 12.01 -0.44 -1.93
CA ALA A 115 12.18 -0.54 -3.37
C ALA A 115 12.96 -1.82 -3.73
N ASP A 116 14.06 -2.09 -3.03
CA ASP A 116 14.83 -3.33 -3.18
C ASP A 116 13.97 -4.56 -2.90
N PHE A 117 13.15 -4.52 -1.84
CA PHE A 117 12.23 -5.61 -1.52
C PHE A 117 11.25 -5.91 -2.67
N VAL A 118 10.50 -4.89 -3.14
CA VAL A 118 9.46 -5.12 -4.16
C VAL A 118 10.06 -5.48 -5.50
N THR A 119 11.19 -4.89 -5.86
CA THR A 119 11.83 -5.13 -7.16
C THR A 119 12.52 -6.48 -7.25
N ALA A 120 13.02 -7.01 -6.12
CA ALA A 120 13.53 -8.37 -6.03
C ALA A 120 12.43 -9.43 -6.20
N ARG A 121 11.18 -9.09 -5.88
CA ARG A 121 10.01 -10.01 -5.90
C ARG A 121 9.07 -9.78 -7.08
N ALA A 122 9.24 -8.67 -7.79
CA ALA A 122 8.47 -8.36 -8.99
C ALA A 122 8.57 -9.48 -10.03
N GLY A 123 7.42 -10.03 -10.42
CA GLY A 123 7.30 -11.14 -11.36
C GLY A 123 7.55 -12.53 -10.77
N ALA A 124 8.10 -12.63 -9.56
CA ALA A 124 8.29 -13.90 -8.85
C ALA A 124 7.11 -14.25 -7.94
N VAL A 125 6.28 -13.27 -7.57
CA VAL A 125 5.13 -13.42 -6.68
C VAL A 125 3.85 -13.18 -7.46
N ALA A 126 2.87 -14.08 -7.29
CA ALA A 126 1.57 -14.00 -7.98
C ALA A 126 0.67 -12.85 -7.48
N LYS A 127 0.93 -12.34 -6.28
CA LYS A 127 0.15 -11.27 -5.65
C LYS A 127 0.67 -9.90 -6.11
N PRO A 128 -0.18 -9.00 -6.61
CA PRO A 128 0.19 -7.60 -6.82
C PRO A 128 0.60 -6.96 -5.49
N ILE A 129 1.59 -6.07 -5.51
CA ILE A 129 2.14 -5.44 -4.30
C ILE A 129 1.86 -3.94 -4.35
N PHE A 130 1.25 -3.40 -3.29
CA PHE A 130 1.18 -1.95 -3.12
C PHE A 130 2.44 -1.42 -2.44
N PHE A 131 2.89 -0.24 -2.86
CA PHE A 131 4.02 0.48 -2.33
C PHE A 131 3.55 1.80 -1.75
N SER A 132 3.64 1.98 -0.44
CA SER A 132 3.16 3.20 0.22
C SER A 132 4.31 4.21 0.37
N ILE A 133 4.12 5.44 -0.12
CA ILE A 133 5.02 6.58 0.12
C ILE A 133 4.35 7.64 0.98
N SER A 134 5.14 8.30 1.82
CA SER A 134 4.73 9.49 2.57
C SER A 134 5.93 10.41 2.75
N GLY A 135 6.24 11.19 1.70
CA GLY A 135 7.39 12.10 1.71
C GLY A 135 7.24 13.19 2.77
N MET A 136 8.36 13.70 3.29
CA MET A 136 8.35 14.79 4.28
C MET A 136 8.02 16.13 3.62
N THR A 137 8.21 16.22 2.31
CA THR A 137 7.83 17.32 1.44
C THR A 137 7.17 16.79 0.16
N MET A 138 6.57 17.70 -0.61
CA MET A 138 6.02 17.39 -1.93
C MET A 138 7.12 16.92 -2.89
N ALA A 139 8.26 17.60 -2.87
CA ALA A 139 9.43 17.24 -3.68
C ALA A 139 9.95 15.84 -3.34
N ASP A 140 9.96 15.45 -2.06
CA ASP A 140 10.33 14.08 -1.67
C ASP A 140 9.36 13.06 -2.25
N SER A 141 8.05 13.34 -2.18
CA SER A 141 7.01 12.44 -2.69
C SER A 141 7.10 12.27 -4.20
N ALA A 142 7.28 13.38 -4.94
CA ALA A 142 7.49 13.36 -6.38
C ALA A 142 8.76 12.58 -6.76
N SER A 143 9.89 12.88 -6.11
CA SER A 143 11.16 12.19 -6.38
C SER A 143 11.08 10.68 -6.11
N MET A 144 10.43 10.26 -5.03
CA MET A 144 10.22 8.84 -4.73
C MET A 144 9.31 8.16 -5.76
N ALA A 145 8.22 8.83 -6.18
CA ALA A 145 7.32 8.32 -7.19
C ALA A 145 8.02 8.16 -8.55
N GLU A 146 8.79 9.16 -8.98
CA GLU A 146 9.59 9.13 -10.20
C GLU A 146 10.63 8.00 -10.17
N LYS A 147 11.35 7.86 -9.06
CA LYS A 147 12.31 6.76 -8.87
C LYS A 147 11.66 5.39 -8.98
N LEU A 148 10.49 5.21 -8.34
CA LEU A 148 9.76 3.94 -8.40
C LEU A 148 9.29 3.66 -9.84
N ALA A 149 8.70 4.65 -10.50
CA ALA A 149 8.19 4.55 -11.86
C ALA A 149 9.30 4.27 -12.90
N ALA A 150 10.52 4.76 -12.68
CA ALA A 150 11.66 4.51 -13.55
C ALA A 150 12.23 3.07 -13.42
N HIS A 151 11.79 2.30 -12.42
CA HIS A 151 12.32 0.97 -12.19
C HIS A 151 11.78 -0.04 -13.22
N PRO A 152 12.62 -0.81 -13.94
CA PRO A 152 12.19 -1.68 -15.04
C PRO A 152 11.25 -2.82 -14.62
N LYS A 153 11.22 -3.15 -13.34
CA LYS A 153 10.36 -4.20 -12.75
C LYS A 153 9.12 -3.66 -12.02
N VAL A 154 8.74 -2.40 -12.22
CA VAL A 154 7.62 -1.77 -11.48
C VAL A 154 6.24 -2.23 -11.96
N GLU A 155 6.13 -2.98 -13.06
CA GLU A 155 4.83 -3.35 -13.69
C GLU A 155 3.84 -4.03 -12.72
N HIS A 156 4.33 -4.72 -11.69
CA HIS A 156 3.49 -5.41 -10.69
C HIS A 156 3.37 -4.67 -9.36
N VAL A 157 3.83 -3.42 -9.30
CA VAL A 157 3.86 -2.58 -8.10
C VAL A 157 2.90 -1.41 -8.27
N LEU A 158 2.00 -1.26 -7.31
CA LEU A 158 0.97 -0.22 -7.29
C LEU A 158 1.32 0.85 -6.27
N LEU A 159 1.46 2.11 -6.68
CA LEU A 159 1.78 3.20 -5.76
C LEU A 159 0.55 3.61 -4.92
N GLU A 160 0.73 3.71 -3.61
CA GLU A 160 -0.17 4.42 -2.70
C GLU A 160 0.53 5.69 -2.19
N LEU A 161 -0.05 6.85 -2.43
CA LEU A 161 0.42 8.12 -1.87
C LEU A 161 -0.35 8.44 -0.57
N ASN A 162 0.35 8.39 0.56
CA ASN A 162 -0.24 8.65 1.87
C ASN A 162 -0.21 10.14 2.22
N LEU A 163 -1.36 10.81 2.07
CA LEU A 163 -1.59 12.22 2.42
C LEU A 163 -2.14 12.42 3.84
N SER A 164 -2.27 11.34 4.62
CA SER A 164 -3.01 11.32 5.88
C SER A 164 -2.15 11.45 7.14
N CYS A 165 -0.81 11.45 7.03
CA CYS A 165 0.06 11.25 8.20
C CYS A 165 -0.18 12.30 9.31
N PRO A 166 -0.80 11.94 10.45
CA PRO A 166 -1.24 12.90 11.47
C PRO A 166 -0.18 13.11 12.57
N ASN A 167 0.91 12.35 12.50
CA ASN A 167 1.84 12.12 13.60
C ASN A 167 3.20 12.82 13.38
N VAL A 168 3.28 13.73 12.41
CA VAL A 168 4.45 14.59 12.19
C VAL A 168 4.23 15.91 12.93
N PRO A 169 5.01 16.22 13.98
CA PRO A 169 4.83 17.44 14.75
C PRO A 169 4.91 18.71 13.88
N GLY A 170 4.02 19.66 14.14
CA GLY A 170 4.02 20.98 13.48
C GLY A 170 3.52 20.98 12.02
N LYS A 171 3.04 19.86 11.49
CA LYS A 171 2.46 19.79 10.14
C LYS A 171 0.99 19.37 10.20
N PRO A 172 0.06 20.16 9.64
CA PRO A 172 -1.29 19.65 9.40
C PRO A 172 -1.23 18.48 8.40
N GLN A 173 -2.23 17.60 8.45
CA GLN A 173 -2.36 16.54 7.45
C GLN A 173 -2.64 17.17 6.08
N ILE A 174 -1.88 16.79 5.05
CA ILE A 174 -2.07 17.31 3.70
C ILE A 174 -3.49 17.03 3.20
N GLY A 175 -4.05 15.86 3.51
CA GLY A 175 -5.43 15.53 3.17
C GLY A 175 -6.52 16.40 3.83
N TYR A 176 -6.17 17.30 4.77
CA TYR A 176 -7.09 18.28 5.36
C TYR A 176 -6.95 19.67 4.74
N ASP A 177 -5.92 19.92 3.94
CA ASP A 177 -5.73 21.15 3.18
C ASP A 177 -5.97 20.85 1.69
N MET A 178 -7.11 21.30 1.16
CA MET A 178 -7.49 21.02 -0.23
C MET A 178 -6.56 21.69 -1.26
N VAL A 179 -5.87 22.77 -0.90
CA VAL A 179 -4.93 23.47 -1.78
C VAL A 179 -3.64 22.67 -1.87
N ASP A 180 -3.07 22.29 -0.72
CA ASP A 180 -1.86 21.48 -0.70
C ASP A 180 -2.11 20.06 -1.21
N MET A 181 -3.25 19.44 -0.88
CA MET A 181 -3.64 18.15 -1.44
C MET A 181 -3.69 18.19 -2.98
N ARG A 182 -4.27 19.25 -3.56
CA ARG A 182 -4.28 19.42 -5.02
C ARG A 182 -2.87 19.49 -5.58
N ARG A 183 -1.99 20.28 -4.98
CA ARG A 183 -0.59 20.42 -5.42
C ARG A 183 0.19 19.12 -5.39
N TYR A 184 -0.11 18.22 -4.45
CA TYR A 184 0.52 16.89 -4.38
C TYR A 184 0.03 15.92 -5.47
N LEU A 185 -1.12 16.19 -6.09
CA LEU A 185 -1.78 15.30 -7.05
C LEU A 185 -1.69 15.77 -8.51
N GLU A 186 -1.19 16.99 -8.73
CA GLU A 186 -0.88 17.58 -10.04
C GLU A 186 0.56 17.25 -10.47
#